data_AF-A0A1Q8QVC2-F1
#
_entry.id   AF-A0A1Q8QVC2-F1
#
_cell.length_a   1.000
_cell.length_b   1.000
_cell.length_c   1.000
_cell.angle_alpha   90.00
_cell.angle_beta   90.00
_cell.angle_gamma   90.00
#
_symmetry.space_group_name_H-M   'P 1'
#
loop_
_entity.id
_entity.type
_entity.pdbx_description
1 polymer ?
#
loop_
_entity_poly.entity_id
_entity_poly.type
_entity_poly.pdbx_seq_one_letter_code
_entity_poly.pdbx_strand_id
1 'polypeptide(L)'
;MTSGTIRFRAVALGLVLGLGVCAVTPLNNLYLGATPLGGGHFPLAPFFLLAWLTVLAAGLGRLFRGRSVLTGTDLLVCWMLMVVVSGVAHTGLARTFFISLTAPLHFASEGNQWNAVFGPLLPSGWYPADPEAVETLYNGLAGGYTMPWDRVLAAIPWGAWVGPLATWAVFIGLCYFVLLCLTNLFSRQWVSNERMNFPLLRLPEMLTGAVDTGGLSGFFTDRFLLCGLFSACSCIP
;
A
#
# COMPACT_ATOMS: atom_id res chain seq x y z
N MET A 1 21.11 -3.52 17.68
CA MET A 1 19.84 -2.77 17.53
C MET A 1 19.69 -1.87 18.73
N THR A 2 20.06 -0.59 18.60
CA THR A 2 19.74 0.41 19.62
C THR A 2 18.22 0.47 19.73
N SER A 3 17.68 0.34 20.95
CA SER A 3 16.25 0.44 21.23
C SER A 3 15.79 1.86 20.94
N GLY A 4 15.45 2.14 19.69
CA GLY A 4 14.82 3.39 19.29
C GLY A 4 13.37 3.37 19.78
N THR A 5 13.03 4.23 20.73
CA THR A 5 11.63 4.45 21.11
C THR A 5 10.84 4.85 19.88
N ILE A 6 9.84 4.06 19.50
CA ILE A 6 8.96 4.37 18.36
C ILE A 6 8.21 5.66 18.67
N ARG A 7 8.41 6.69 17.85
CA ARG A 7 7.78 8.01 18.05
C ARG A 7 6.46 8.05 17.30
N PHE A 8 5.41 8.57 17.94
CA PHE A 8 4.07 8.71 17.34
C PHE A 8 4.10 9.41 15.97
N ARG A 9 4.95 10.44 15.82
CA ARG A 9 5.14 11.16 14.55
C ARG A 9 5.56 10.26 13.37
N ALA A 10 6.37 9.22 13.61
CA ALA A 10 6.80 8.30 12.57
C ALA A 10 5.64 7.43 12.09
N VAL A 11 4.80 6.99 13.05
CA VAL A 11 3.57 6.25 12.76
C VAL A 11 2.59 7.12 11.99
N ALA A 12 2.34 8.34 12.46
CA ALA A 12 1.46 9.30 11.79
C ALA A 12 1.94 9.61 10.36
N LEU A 13 3.25 9.87 10.18
CA LEU A 13 3.82 10.12 8.85
C LEU A 13 3.66 8.92 7.91
N GLY A 14 3.97 7.71 8.39
CA GLY A 14 3.81 6.48 7.61
C GLY A 14 2.36 6.22 7.20
N LEU A 15 1.41 6.45 8.10
CA LEU A 15 -0.02 6.34 7.81
C LEU A 15 -0.49 7.37 6.79
N VAL A 16 -0.14 8.65 6.98
CA VAL A 16 -0.54 9.73 6.06
C VAL A 16 0.01 9.49 4.66
N LEU A 17 1.30 9.17 4.54
CA LEU A 17 1.92 8.89 3.24
C LEU A 17 1.38 7.60 2.63
N GLY A 18 1.17 6.54 3.43
CA GLY A 18 0.57 5.30 2.99
C GLY A 18 -0.84 5.51 2.43
N LEU A 19 -1.69 6.25 3.14
CA LEU A 19 -3.04 6.62 2.67
C LEU A 19 -3.00 7.50 1.42
N GLY A 20 -2.03 8.41 1.32
CA GLY A 20 -1.80 9.19 0.10
C GLY A 20 -1.48 8.30 -1.10
N VAL A 21 -0.59 7.33 -0.93
CA VAL A 21 -0.31 6.31 -1.96
C VAL A 21 -1.57 5.53 -2.29
N CYS A 22 -2.36 5.13 -1.28
CA CYS A 22 -3.62 4.42 -1.51
C CYS A 22 -4.59 5.22 -2.38
N ALA A 23 -4.74 6.52 -2.12
CA ALA A 23 -5.66 7.38 -2.85
C ALA A 23 -5.22 7.60 -4.31
N VAL A 24 -3.91 7.69 -4.55
CA VAL A 24 -3.35 7.93 -5.90
C VAL A 24 -3.29 6.64 -6.72
N THR A 25 -3.18 5.46 -6.09
CA THR A 25 -2.97 4.19 -6.79
C THR A 25 -4.07 3.84 -7.81
N PRO A 26 -5.38 3.96 -7.50
CA PRO A 26 -6.43 3.73 -8.49
C PRO A 26 -6.34 4.69 -9.68
N LEU A 27 -6.05 5.97 -9.44
CA LEU A 27 -5.88 6.95 -10.52
C LEU A 27 -4.69 6.60 -11.42
N ASN A 28 -3.55 6.24 -10.83
CA ASN A 28 -2.36 5.85 -11.58
C ASN A 28 -2.58 4.57 -12.40
N ASN A 29 -3.17 3.55 -11.78
CA ASN A 29 -3.23 2.21 -12.38
C ASN A 29 -4.43 2.03 -13.32
N LEU A 30 -5.59 2.60 -12.99
CA LEU A 30 -6.83 2.43 -13.76
C LEU A 30 -7.00 3.52 -14.81
N TYR A 31 -6.68 4.78 -14.47
CA TYR A 31 -6.91 5.90 -15.38
C TYR A 31 -5.67 6.20 -16.25
N LEU A 32 -4.48 6.33 -15.64
CA LEU A 32 -3.26 6.61 -16.41
C LEU A 32 -2.64 5.37 -17.06
N GLY A 33 -3.06 4.16 -16.65
CA GLY A 33 -2.47 2.90 -17.13
C GLY A 33 -0.97 2.79 -16.83
N ALA A 34 -0.47 3.55 -15.85
CA ALA A 34 0.95 3.62 -15.52
C ALA A 34 1.39 2.43 -14.65
N THR A 35 2.70 2.30 -14.43
CA THR A 35 3.28 1.21 -13.64
C THR A 35 2.66 1.13 -12.25
N PRO A 36 2.27 -0.07 -11.76
CA PRO A 36 1.65 -0.23 -10.45
C PRO A 36 2.52 0.31 -9.31
N LEU A 37 2.02 1.34 -8.60
CA LEU A 37 2.76 2.02 -7.53
C LEU A 37 2.99 1.15 -6.28
N GLY A 38 2.02 0.30 -5.95
CA GLY A 38 2.07 -0.63 -4.80
C GLY A 38 1.64 -2.06 -5.14
N GLY A 39 1.49 -2.37 -6.44
CA GLY A 39 0.86 -3.62 -6.88
C GLY A 39 1.80 -4.75 -7.32
N GLY A 40 3.11 -4.54 -7.29
CA GLY A 40 4.13 -5.53 -7.65
C GLY A 40 4.85 -6.12 -6.43
N HIS A 41 5.73 -7.09 -6.66
CA HIS A 41 6.55 -7.73 -5.61
C HIS A 41 7.53 -6.75 -4.92
N PHE A 42 7.81 -5.60 -5.54
CA PHE A 42 8.60 -4.53 -4.98
C PHE A 42 7.71 -3.30 -4.70
N PRO A 43 7.61 -2.83 -3.45
CA PRO A 43 6.78 -1.67 -3.10
C PRO A 43 7.45 -0.37 -3.55
N LEU A 44 7.30 -0.06 -4.84
CA LEU A 44 8.01 1.01 -5.53
C LEU A 44 7.70 2.39 -4.93
N ALA A 45 6.43 2.75 -4.74
CA ALA A 45 6.07 4.05 -4.17
C ALA A 45 6.58 4.23 -2.73
N PRO A 46 6.38 3.29 -1.78
CA PRO A 46 7.00 3.36 -0.45
C PRO A 46 8.52 3.51 -0.50
N PHE A 47 9.18 2.84 -1.43
CA PHE A 47 10.63 2.92 -1.59
C PHE A 47 11.10 4.31 -2.04
N PHE A 48 10.49 4.88 -3.09
CA PHE A 48 10.83 6.24 -3.53
C PHE A 48 10.53 7.28 -2.45
N LEU A 49 9.40 7.16 -1.74
CA LEU A 49 9.07 8.04 -0.62
C LEU A 49 10.10 7.93 0.51
N LEU A 50 10.56 6.73 0.85
CA LEU A 50 11.64 6.54 1.81
C LEU A 50 12.94 7.22 1.35
N ALA A 51 13.33 7.06 0.10
CA ALA A 51 14.54 7.69 -0.44
C ALA A 51 14.47 9.22 -0.33
N TRP A 52 13.34 9.82 -0.73
CA TRP A 52 13.12 11.26 -0.60
C TRP A 52 13.09 11.73 0.86
N LEU A 53 12.38 11.02 1.74
CA LEU A 53 12.36 11.32 3.17
C LEU A 53 13.75 11.25 3.81
N THR A 54 14.58 10.31 3.35
CA THR A 54 15.97 10.15 3.79
C THR A 54 16.82 11.36 3.40
N VAL A 55 16.70 11.81 2.15
CA VAL A 55 17.39 13.03 1.67
C VAL A 55 16.93 14.27 2.43
N LEU A 56 15.62 14.42 2.63
CA LEU A 56 15.03 15.54 3.38
C LEU A 56 15.49 15.53 4.84
N ALA A 57 15.46 14.39 5.51
CA ALA A 57 15.91 14.26 6.90
C ALA A 57 17.39 14.66 7.05
N ALA A 58 18.23 14.25 6.11
CA ALA A 58 19.65 14.60 6.09
C ALA A 58 19.90 16.08 5.82
N GLY A 59 19.19 16.65 4.84
CA GLY A 59 19.27 18.08 4.51
C GLY A 59 18.85 18.96 5.68
N LEU A 60 17.73 18.61 6.33
CA LEU A 60 17.25 19.28 7.55
C LEU A 60 18.25 19.12 8.70
N GLY A 61 18.83 17.93 8.88
CA GLY A 61 19.87 17.69 9.88
C GLY A 61 21.09 18.60 9.69
N ARG A 62 21.53 18.83 8.44
CA ARG A 62 22.62 19.77 8.12
C ARG A 62 22.21 21.22 8.38
N LEU A 63 21.02 21.62 7.95
CA LEU A 63 20.51 22.99 8.10
C LEU A 63 20.34 23.38 9.58
N PHE A 64 19.88 22.43 10.42
CA PHE A 64 19.64 22.63 11.85
C PHE A 64 20.80 22.15 12.75
N ARG A 65 22.04 22.16 12.24
CA ARG A 65 23.27 21.88 13.02
C ARG A 65 23.23 20.56 13.80
N GLY A 66 22.76 19.49 13.18
CA GLY A 66 22.74 18.13 13.75
C GLY A 66 21.49 17.76 14.54
N ARG A 67 20.50 18.66 14.67
CA ARG A 67 19.19 18.30 15.23
C ARG A 67 18.35 17.58 14.18
N SER A 68 18.59 16.28 14.01
CA SER A 68 17.78 15.49 13.08
C SER A 68 16.33 15.41 13.56
N VAL A 69 15.41 15.94 12.75
CA VAL A 69 13.97 15.88 13.02
C VAL A 69 13.47 14.45 12.86
N LEU A 70 14.08 13.62 12.00
CA LEU A 70 13.70 12.22 11.77
C LEU A 70 14.92 11.29 11.95
N THR A 71 14.75 10.25 12.75
CA THR A 71 15.79 9.22 12.95
C THR A 71 15.68 8.12 11.90
N GLY A 72 16.74 7.32 11.72
CA GLY A 72 16.69 6.12 10.89
C GLY A 72 15.57 5.16 11.32
N THR A 73 15.35 5.01 12.63
CA THR A 73 14.22 4.23 13.15
C THR A 73 12.87 4.83 12.75
N ASP A 74 12.70 6.16 12.83
CA ASP A 74 11.46 6.83 12.41
C ASP A 74 11.18 6.57 10.91
N LEU A 75 12.21 6.65 10.07
CA LEU A 75 12.13 6.40 8.64
C LEU A 75 11.79 4.93 8.32
N LEU A 76 12.40 3.98 9.03
CA LEU A 76 12.14 2.55 8.85
C LEU A 76 10.70 2.20 9.23
N VAL A 77 10.20 2.71 10.36
CA VAL A 77 8.81 2.53 10.81
C VAL A 77 7.83 3.14 9.80
N CYS A 78 8.12 4.35 9.33
CA CYS A 78 7.34 5.02 8.29
C CYS A 78 7.25 4.15 7.02
N TRP A 79 8.38 3.63 6.55
CA TRP A 79 8.42 2.76 5.37
C TRP A 79 7.64 1.45 5.57
N MET A 80 7.82 0.76 6.70
CA MET A 80 7.06 -0.46 6.99
C MET A 80 5.54 -0.22 6.95
N LEU A 81 5.08 0.89 7.55
CA LEU A 81 3.66 1.26 7.53
C LEU A 81 3.18 1.60 6.12
N MET A 82 3.96 2.36 5.35
CA MET A 82 3.62 2.68 3.96
C MET A 82 3.47 1.40 3.11
N VAL A 83 4.37 0.42 3.28
CA VAL A 83 4.30 -0.86 2.57
C VAL A 83 3.02 -1.61 2.91
N VAL A 84 2.69 -1.73 4.20
CA VAL A 84 1.46 -2.43 4.65
C VAL A 84 0.21 -1.73 4.13
N VAL A 85 0.11 -0.40 4.30
CA VAL A 85 -1.08 0.38 3.94
C VAL A 85 -1.27 0.41 2.42
N SER A 86 -0.23 0.72 1.65
CA SER A 86 -0.33 0.82 0.19
C SER A 86 -0.62 -0.51 -0.51
N GLY A 87 -0.23 -1.65 0.07
CA GLY A 87 -0.54 -2.98 -0.47
C GLY A 87 -2.03 -3.27 -0.55
N VAL A 88 -2.84 -2.66 0.31
CA VAL A 88 -4.31 -2.84 0.35
C VAL A 88 -5.00 -2.16 -0.85
N ALA A 89 -4.41 -1.09 -1.39
CA ALA A 89 -5.12 -0.15 -2.26
C ALA A 89 -5.44 -0.66 -3.68
N HIS A 90 -4.81 -1.76 -4.12
CA HIS A 90 -5.01 -2.22 -5.50
C HIS A 90 -4.93 -3.74 -5.65
N THR A 91 -3.92 -4.29 -6.35
CA THR A 91 -3.84 -5.73 -6.66
C THR A 91 -3.74 -6.60 -5.40
N GLY A 92 -3.14 -6.07 -4.33
CA GLY A 92 -3.00 -6.80 -3.06
C GLY A 92 -4.33 -7.04 -2.33
N LEU A 93 -5.37 -6.24 -2.58
CA LEU A 93 -6.70 -6.50 -2.04
C LEU A 93 -7.81 -5.85 -2.87
N ALA A 94 -7.91 -4.51 -2.87
CA ALA A 94 -9.10 -3.80 -3.33
C ALA A 94 -9.59 -4.24 -4.73
N ARG A 95 -8.71 -4.31 -5.73
CA ARG A 95 -9.09 -4.68 -7.10
C ARG A 95 -9.69 -6.09 -7.15
N THR A 96 -8.98 -7.06 -6.61
CA THR A 96 -9.40 -8.47 -6.64
C THR A 96 -10.65 -8.67 -5.79
N PHE A 97 -10.68 -8.04 -4.61
CA PHE A 97 -11.80 -8.11 -3.68
C PHE A 97 -13.11 -7.64 -4.31
N PHE A 98 -13.14 -6.40 -4.85
CA PHE A 98 -14.36 -5.85 -5.43
C PHE A 98 -14.84 -6.67 -6.62
N ILE A 99 -13.93 -7.05 -7.54
CA ILE A 99 -14.30 -7.85 -8.71
C ILE A 99 -14.81 -9.23 -8.29
N SER A 100 -14.13 -9.93 -7.37
CA SER A 100 -14.58 -11.24 -6.90
C SER A 100 -15.93 -11.18 -6.19
N LEU A 101 -16.22 -10.08 -5.49
CA LEU A 101 -17.48 -9.88 -4.80
C LEU A 101 -18.64 -9.66 -5.80
N THR A 102 -18.43 -8.86 -6.83
CA THR A 102 -19.51 -8.43 -7.73
C THR A 102 -19.61 -9.21 -9.04
N ALA A 103 -18.56 -9.93 -9.46
CA ALA A 103 -18.56 -10.66 -10.72
C ALA A 103 -19.71 -11.67 -10.85
N PRO A 104 -20.07 -12.46 -9.81
CA PRO A 104 -21.21 -13.36 -9.88
C PRO A 104 -22.54 -12.66 -10.17
N LEU A 105 -22.68 -11.39 -9.75
CA LEU A 105 -23.88 -10.58 -9.92
C LEU A 105 -23.88 -9.86 -11.27
N HIS A 106 -22.76 -9.23 -11.64
CA HIS A 106 -22.64 -8.44 -12.87
C HIS A 106 -22.62 -9.30 -14.14
N PHE A 107 -21.91 -10.44 -14.11
CA PHE A 107 -21.78 -11.31 -15.28
C PHE A 107 -22.78 -12.47 -15.29
N ALA A 108 -23.82 -12.43 -14.45
CA ALA A 108 -24.86 -13.45 -14.47
C ALA A 108 -25.61 -13.42 -15.83
N SER A 109 -25.71 -14.57 -16.48
CA SER A 109 -26.41 -14.73 -17.75
C SER A 109 -27.25 -16.01 -17.75
N GLU A 110 -28.20 -16.13 -18.67
CA GLU A 110 -28.98 -17.37 -18.81
C GLU A 110 -28.08 -18.58 -19.14
N GLY A 111 -26.96 -18.36 -19.84
CA GLY A 111 -26.03 -19.41 -20.23
C GLY A 111 -25.17 -19.95 -19.07
N ASN A 112 -24.79 -19.11 -18.11
CA ASN A 112 -24.00 -19.55 -16.95
C ASN A 112 -24.85 -19.90 -15.71
N GLN A 113 -26.12 -19.46 -15.69
CA GLN A 113 -27.08 -19.70 -14.61
C GLN A 113 -26.58 -19.28 -13.22
N TRP A 114 -25.66 -18.33 -13.15
CA TRP A 114 -25.03 -17.93 -11.88
C TRP A 114 -26.03 -17.43 -10.84
N ASN A 115 -27.07 -16.71 -11.25
CA ASN A 115 -28.13 -16.29 -10.34
C ASN A 115 -28.89 -17.48 -9.71
N ALA A 116 -29.16 -18.52 -10.49
CA ALA A 116 -29.87 -19.70 -10.01
C ALA A 116 -28.99 -20.58 -9.10
N VAL A 117 -27.70 -20.67 -9.40
CA VAL A 117 -26.76 -21.52 -8.66
C VAL A 117 -26.22 -20.82 -7.41
N PHE A 118 -25.74 -19.58 -7.54
CA PHE A 118 -25.11 -18.84 -6.44
C PHE A 118 -26.12 -18.08 -5.60
N GLY A 119 -27.16 -17.50 -6.19
CA GLY A 119 -28.15 -16.68 -5.47
C GLY A 119 -28.65 -17.31 -4.15
N PRO A 120 -29.04 -18.60 -4.13
CA PRO A 120 -29.47 -19.29 -2.90
C PRO A 120 -28.37 -19.53 -1.87
N LEU A 121 -27.10 -19.54 -2.28
CA LEU A 121 -25.93 -19.84 -1.44
C LEU A 121 -25.28 -18.58 -0.86
N LEU A 122 -25.53 -17.41 -1.45
CA LEU A 122 -24.92 -16.15 -1.04
C LEU A 122 -25.67 -15.57 0.17
N PRO A 123 -25.02 -15.41 1.34
CA PRO A 123 -25.66 -14.83 2.51
C PRO A 123 -26.07 -13.37 2.25
N SER A 124 -27.28 -13.02 2.69
CA SER A 124 -27.74 -11.64 2.64
C SER A 124 -26.84 -10.74 3.50
N GLY A 125 -26.49 -9.57 2.97
CA GLY A 125 -25.63 -8.58 3.65
C GLY A 125 -24.11 -8.75 3.42
N TRP A 126 -23.66 -9.85 2.80
CA TRP A 126 -22.24 -10.02 2.43
C TRP A 126 -21.90 -9.44 1.06
N TYR A 127 -22.93 -9.17 0.26
CA TYR A 127 -22.85 -8.68 -1.12
C TYR A 127 -23.75 -7.45 -1.28
N PRO A 128 -23.41 -6.50 -2.19
CA PRO A 128 -24.28 -5.38 -2.50
C PRO A 128 -25.61 -5.92 -3.06
N ALA A 129 -26.72 -5.60 -2.40
CA ALA A 129 -28.04 -6.10 -2.76
C ALA A 129 -28.65 -5.38 -3.98
N ASP A 130 -28.15 -4.18 -4.28
CA ASP A 130 -28.65 -3.32 -5.34
C ASP A 130 -27.87 -3.55 -6.66
N PRO A 131 -28.52 -4.03 -7.73
CA PRO A 131 -27.89 -4.20 -9.03
C PRO A 131 -27.33 -2.89 -9.62
N GLU A 132 -27.98 -1.74 -9.34
CA GLU A 132 -27.52 -0.44 -9.84
C GLU A 132 -26.19 -0.05 -9.18
N ALA A 133 -26.01 -0.38 -7.90
CA ALA A 133 -24.75 -0.18 -7.19
C ALA A 133 -23.61 -1.03 -7.77
N VAL A 134 -23.92 -2.24 -8.25
CA VAL A 134 -22.96 -3.10 -8.94
C VAL A 134 -22.61 -2.52 -10.31
N GLU A 135 -23.61 -2.16 -11.12
CA GLU A 135 -23.36 -1.54 -12.43
C GLU A 135 -22.56 -0.24 -12.33
N THR A 136 -22.82 0.58 -11.31
CA THR A 136 -22.09 1.83 -11.04
C THR A 136 -20.61 1.57 -10.76
N LEU A 137 -20.25 0.45 -10.13
CA LEU A 137 -18.86 0.07 -9.89
C LEU A 137 -18.11 -0.21 -11.20
N TYR A 138 -18.75 -0.88 -12.15
CA TYR A 138 -18.13 -1.27 -13.43
C TYR A 138 -18.14 -0.15 -14.46
N ASN A 139 -19.26 0.56 -14.60
CA ASN A 139 -19.44 1.62 -15.59
C ASN A 139 -18.93 2.98 -15.10
N GLY A 140 -18.72 3.13 -13.78
CA GLY A 140 -18.40 4.38 -13.14
C GLY A 140 -19.62 5.31 -12.99
N LEU A 141 -19.43 6.39 -12.26
CA LEU A 141 -20.46 7.43 -12.11
C LEU A 141 -20.58 8.25 -13.40
N ALA A 142 -21.81 8.53 -13.83
CA ALA A 142 -22.08 9.38 -14.99
C ALA A 142 -21.46 10.78 -14.78
N GLY A 143 -20.48 11.15 -15.61
CA GLY A 143 -19.74 12.40 -15.44
C GLY A 143 -18.76 12.41 -14.26
N GLY A 144 -18.45 11.26 -13.65
CA GLY A 144 -17.63 11.17 -12.44
C GLY A 144 -16.24 11.80 -12.56
N TYR A 145 -15.64 11.81 -13.76
CA TYR A 145 -14.32 12.43 -14.01
C TYR A 145 -14.32 13.95 -13.91
N THR A 146 -15.45 14.62 -14.13
CA THR A 146 -15.57 16.08 -14.06
C THR A 146 -16.21 16.56 -12.76
N MET A 147 -16.66 15.62 -11.92
CA MET A 147 -17.25 15.94 -10.62
C MET A 147 -16.19 16.29 -9.58
N PRO A 148 -16.47 17.25 -8.69
CA PRO A 148 -15.65 17.46 -7.50
C PRO A 148 -15.83 16.29 -6.51
N TRP A 149 -14.81 16.03 -5.69
CA TRP A 149 -14.74 14.85 -4.82
C TRP A 149 -15.90 14.73 -3.82
N ASP A 150 -16.44 15.84 -3.33
CA ASP A 150 -17.62 15.88 -2.46
C ASP A 150 -18.86 15.30 -3.15
N ARG A 151 -19.05 15.62 -4.43
CA ARG A 151 -20.16 15.09 -5.25
C ARG A 151 -19.96 13.63 -5.62
N VAL A 152 -18.72 13.23 -5.92
CA VAL A 152 -18.38 11.81 -6.13
C VAL A 152 -18.73 10.99 -4.90
N LEU A 153 -18.29 11.43 -3.71
CA LEU A 153 -18.57 10.74 -2.46
C LEU A 153 -20.07 10.69 -2.15
N ALA A 154 -20.82 11.75 -2.43
CA ALA A 154 -22.27 11.77 -2.21
C ALA A 154 -23.06 10.90 -3.22
N ALA A 155 -22.53 10.71 -4.43
CA ALA A 155 -23.19 9.92 -5.48
C ALA A 155 -22.99 8.40 -5.35
N ILE A 156 -22.04 7.96 -4.51
CA ILE A 156 -21.85 6.53 -4.24
C ILE A 156 -23.06 5.99 -3.46
N PRO A 157 -23.66 4.85 -3.88
CA PRO A 157 -24.81 4.24 -3.20
C PRO A 157 -24.38 3.54 -1.90
N TRP A 158 -24.01 4.31 -0.87
CA TRP A 158 -23.49 3.81 0.40
C TRP A 158 -24.43 2.81 1.10
N GLY A 159 -25.75 2.97 0.94
CA GLY A 159 -26.73 2.05 1.51
C GLY A 159 -26.53 0.59 1.07
N ALA A 160 -26.10 0.37 -0.18
CA ALA A 160 -25.81 -0.96 -0.71
C ALA A 160 -24.44 -1.49 -0.27
N TRP A 161 -23.48 -0.60 0.03
CA TRP A 161 -22.08 -0.96 0.26
C TRP A 161 -21.67 -1.05 1.74
N VAL A 162 -22.28 -0.26 2.63
CA VAL A 162 -21.85 -0.20 4.04
C VAL A 162 -21.92 -1.55 4.74
N GLY A 163 -23.00 -2.31 4.54
CA GLY A 163 -23.17 -3.65 5.13
C GLY A 163 -22.08 -4.65 4.69
N PRO A 164 -21.92 -4.88 3.38
CA PRO A 164 -20.84 -5.71 2.85
C PRO A 164 -19.46 -5.24 3.30
N LEU A 165 -19.15 -3.95 3.16
CA LEU A 165 -17.83 -3.41 3.51
C LEU A 165 -17.52 -3.57 5.01
N ALA A 166 -18.50 -3.36 5.90
CA ALA A 166 -18.29 -3.56 7.33
C ALA A 166 -18.01 -5.04 7.67
N THR A 167 -18.78 -5.96 7.09
CA THR A 167 -18.61 -7.40 7.31
C THR A 167 -17.24 -7.88 6.85
N TRP A 168 -16.84 -7.49 5.63
CA TRP A 168 -15.56 -7.85 5.07
C TRP A 168 -14.40 -7.13 5.77
N ALA A 169 -14.57 -5.89 6.22
CA ALA A 169 -13.54 -5.18 6.99
C ALA A 169 -13.20 -5.91 8.29
N VAL A 170 -14.20 -6.43 9.01
CA VAL A 170 -13.98 -7.24 10.21
C VAL A 170 -13.22 -8.52 9.86
N PHE A 171 -13.66 -9.26 8.84
CA PHE A 171 -13.00 -10.49 8.40
C PHE A 171 -11.53 -10.26 8.00
N ILE A 172 -11.29 -9.27 7.14
CA ILE A 172 -9.95 -8.89 6.68
C ILE A 172 -9.08 -8.45 7.86
N GLY A 173 -9.63 -7.65 8.78
CA GLY A 173 -8.94 -7.23 10.00
C GLY A 173 -8.51 -8.41 10.87
N LEU A 174 -9.38 -9.41 11.04
CA LEU A 174 -9.05 -10.65 11.74
C LEU A 174 -7.96 -11.46 11.01
N CYS A 175 -8.02 -11.55 9.68
CA CYS A 175 -6.98 -12.19 8.89
C CYS A 175 -5.61 -11.52 9.08
N TYR A 176 -5.56 -10.18 9.01
CA TYR A 176 -4.33 -9.44 9.30
C TYR A 176 -3.85 -9.66 10.73
N PHE A 177 -4.76 -9.69 11.70
CA PHE A 177 -4.41 -9.97 13.10
C PHE A 177 -3.77 -11.36 13.25
N VAL A 178 -4.37 -12.40 12.66
CA VAL A 178 -3.80 -13.75 12.66
C VAL A 178 -2.43 -13.77 11.97
N LEU A 179 -2.28 -13.13 10.81
CA LEU A 179 -1.00 -13.02 10.11
C LEU A 179 0.08 -12.33 10.96
N LEU A 180 -0.29 -11.30 11.73
CA LEU A 180 0.61 -10.64 12.69
C LEU A 180 0.99 -11.59 13.83
N CYS A 181 0.04 -12.36 14.37
CA CYS A 181 0.32 -13.38 15.39
C CYS A 181 1.28 -14.46 14.86
N LEU A 182 1.06 -14.97 13.65
CA LEU A 182 1.92 -15.96 13.01
C LEU A 182 3.32 -15.38 12.74
N THR A 183 3.40 -14.14 12.24
CA THR A 183 4.68 -13.46 12.03
C THR A 183 5.44 -13.32 13.35
N ASN A 184 4.76 -12.95 14.44
CA ASN A 184 5.38 -12.88 15.76
C ASN A 184 5.94 -14.24 16.20
N LEU A 185 5.13 -15.30 16.07
CA LEU A 185 5.49 -16.66 16.45
C LEU A 185 6.68 -17.21 15.64
N PHE A 186 6.67 -17.03 14.31
CA PHE A 186 7.69 -17.57 13.41
C PHE A 186 8.89 -16.64 13.20
N SER A 187 8.83 -15.37 13.63
CA SER A 187 9.91 -14.39 13.44
C SER A 187 11.27 -14.92 13.92
N ARG A 188 11.30 -15.53 15.11
CA ARG A 188 12.53 -16.10 15.68
C ARG A 188 13.05 -17.29 14.87
N GLN A 189 12.15 -18.14 14.38
CA GLN A 189 12.50 -19.29 13.57
C GLN A 189 13.15 -18.86 12.25
N TRP A 190 12.50 -17.95 11.51
CA TRP A 190 13.00 -17.48 10.23
C TRP A 190 14.31 -16.70 10.34
N VAL A 191 14.43 -15.83 11.35
CA VAL A 191 15.60 -14.97 11.53
C VAL A 191 16.80 -15.74 12.10
N SER A 192 16.60 -16.54 13.15
CA SER A 192 17.72 -17.14 13.89
C SER A 192 18.10 -18.53 13.39
N ASN A 193 17.10 -19.38 13.11
CA ASN A 193 17.35 -20.79 12.78
C ASN A 193 17.53 -20.97 11.28
N GLU A 194 16.65 -20.38 10.47
CA GLU A 194 16.68 -20.54 9.00
C GLU A 194 17.52 -19.47 8.31
N ARG A 195 17.89 -18.38 9.01
CA ARG A 195 18.68 -17.26 8.49
C ARG A 195 18.14 -16.76 7.15
N MET A 196 16.82 -16.64 7.07
CA MET A 196 16.14 -16.21 5.87
C MET A 196 16.63 -14.82 5.46
N ASN A 197 17.01 -14.68 4.19
CA ASN A 197 17.45 -13.40 3.64
C ASN A 197 16.23 -12.54 3.31
N PHE A 198 16.23 -11.29 3.78
CA PHE A 198 15.18 -10.29 3.51
C PHE A 198 15.72 -9.21 2.56
N PRO A 199 15.83 -9.49 1.24
CA PRO A 199 16.46 -8.56 0.29
C PRO A 199 15.75 -7.20 0.25
N LEU A 200 14.42 -7.19 0.44
CA LEU A 200 13.62 -5.96 0.45
C LEU A 200 13.91 -5.06 1.65
N LEU A 201 14.36 -5.62 2.78
CA LEU A 201 14.68 -4.87 3.99
C LEU A 201 16.09 -4.24 3.95
N ARG A 202 16.99 -4.83 3.15
CA ARG A 202 18.41 -4.47 3.13
C ARG A 202 18.64 -3.01 2.75
N LEU A 203 17.92 -2.53 1.74
CA LEU A 203 18.08 -1.18 1.20
C LEU A 203 17.51 -0.12 2.17
N PRO A 204 16.29 -0.28 2.72
CA PRO A 204 15.81 0.54 3.82
C PRO A 204 16.75 0.59 5.03
N GLU A 205 17.30 -0.56 5.46
CA GLU A 205 18.26 -0.61 6.56
C GLU A 205 19.54 0.19 6.26
N MET A 206 20.09 0.08 5.05
CA MET A 206 21.27 0.85 4.63
C MET A 206 21.00 2.35 4.64
N LEU A 207 19.88 2.80 4.06
CA LEU A 207 19.52 4.21 3.99
C LEU A 207 19.31 4.80 5.39
N THR A 208 18.59 4.09 6.24
CA THR A 208 18.29 4.54 7.61
C THR A 208 19.52 4.52 8.51
N GLY A 209 20.39 3.51 8.39
CA GLY A 209 21.68 3.48 9.07
C GLY A 209 22.63 4.61 8.63
N ALA A 210 22.61 4.98 7.35
CA ALA A 210 23.39 6.10 6.83
C ALA A 210 22.92 7.46 7.37
N VAL A 211 21.62 7.62 7.65
CA VAL A 211 21.07 8.82 8.33
C VAL A 211 21.62 8.92 9.75
N ASP A 212 21.53 7.83 10.52
CA ASP A 212 21.91 7.83 11.94
C ASP A 212 23.41 8.04 12.14
N THR A 213 24.23 7.59 11.20
CA THR A 213 25.70 7.77 11.22
C THR A 213 26.17 9.07 10.56
N GLY A 214 25.27 9.85 9.96
CA GLY A 214 25.61 11.04 9.16
C GLY A 214 26.36 10.75 7.85
N GLY A 215 26.46 9.47 7.46
CA GLY A 215 27.24 8.96 6.32
C GLY A 215 26.53 9.03 4.96
N LEU A 216 25.35 9.66 4.85
CA LEU A 216 24.56 9.67 3.62
C LEU A 216 25.29 10.24 2.40
N SER A 217 26.18 11.21 2.56
CA SER A 217 26.98 11.70 1.42
C SER A 217 27.84 10.59 0.84
N GLY A 218 28.46 9.77 1.69
CA GLY A 218 29.28 8.63 1.25
C GLY A 218 28.46 7.62 0.45
N PHE A 219 27.23 7.35 0.90
CA PHE A 219 26.30 6.44 0.22
C PHE A 219 25.91 6.93 -1.18
N PHE A 220 25.51 8.20 -1.32
CA PHE A 220 25.12 8.76 -2.62
C PHE A 220 26.31 9.01 -3.56
N THR A 221 27.53 9.15 -3.04
CA THR A 221 28.75 9.25 -3.85
C THR A 221 29.40 7.89 -4.16
N ASP A 222 28.80 6.79 -3.72
CA ASP A 222 29.36 5.46 -3.96
C ASP A 222 29.41 5.17 -5.46
N ARG A 223 30.59 4.77 -5.96
CA ARG A 223 30.84 4.56 -7.38
C ARG A 223 29.96 3.45 -7.95
N PHE A 224 29.65 2.41 -7.18
CA PHE A 224 28.81 1.31 -7.64
C PHE A 224 27.35 1.73 -7.74
N LEU A 225 26.86 2.55 -6.80
CA LEU A 225 25.51 3.11 -6.87
C LEU A 225 25.36 4.03 -8.08
N LEU A 226 26.34 4.90 -8.33
CA LEU A 226 26.34 5.79 -9.49
C LEU A 226 26.42 4.99 -10.80
N CYS A 227 27.32 4.02 -10.92
CA CYS A 227 27.41 3.16 -12.10
C CYS A 227 26.10 2.41 -12.38
N GLY A 228 25.44 1.90 -11.33
CA GLY A 228 24.13 1.26 -11.45
C GLY A 228 23.01 2.21 -11.89
N LEU A 229 23.01 3.45 -11.37
CA LEU A 229 22.04 4.47 -11.78
C LEU A 229 22.25 4.90 -13.23
N PHE A 230 23.50 5.11 -13.64
CA PHE A 230 23.85 5.49 -15.02
C PHE A 230 23.57 4.37 -16.03
N SER A 231 23.82 3.10 -15.66
CA SER A 231 23.49 1.97 -16.53
C SER A 231 21.97 1.78 -16.65
N ALA A 232 21.23 1.97 -15.55
CA ALA A 232 19.77 1.94 -15.59
C ALA A 232 19.18 3.05 -16.46
N CYS A 233 19.68 4.29 -16.35
CA CYS A 233 19.27 5.40 -17.22
C CYS A 233 19.60 5.17 -18.69
N SER A 234 20.70 4.47 -18.99
CA SER A 234 21.09 4.12 -20.37
C SER A 234 20.22 3.01 -20.98
N CYS A 235 19.44 2.28 -20.18
CA CYS A 235 18.58 1.19 -20.61
C CYS A 235 17.09 1.58 -20.74
N ILE A 236 16.74 2.85 -20.54
CA ILE A 236 15.37 3.35 -20.75
C ILE A 236 15.30 3.85 -22.22
N PRO A 237 14.59 3.15 -23.12
CA PRO A 237 14.41 3.58 -24.51
C PRO A 237 13.52 4.82 -24.63
#